data_AF-A0AA36H943-F1
#
_entry.id   AF-A0AA36H943-F1
#
_cell.length_a   1.000
_cell.length_b   1.000
_cell.length_c   1.000
_cell.angle_alpha   90.00
_cell.angle_beta   90.00
_cell.angle_gamma   90.00
#
_symmetry.space_group_name_H-M   'P 1'
#
loop_
_entity.id
_entity.type
_entity.pdbx_description
1 polymer ?
#
loop_
_entity_poly.entity_id
_entity_poly.type
_entity_poly.pdbx_seq_one_letter_code
_entity_poly.pdbx_strand_id
1 'polypeptide(L)'
;MKSTQILSRVINRRGLTNLAKNACALTSGESTRSASSSSSHQTPLQLRNLGTAKLNPKRATAEPSASRQATEKELERNVLASKFEEIPLCNVPFHRKVLLKIVEHAAMHPSRAALMLADDPSVCISYSDLHKQTYALASFLSNSGFGHLSVCCSVLPSCIEFVPSYLGTMMVGGVSMCADENCIKDELERAFTTSQCRATITSFALLSKVMAAAKSCPFIKTIICVTSSADQLLPEGVVNWEDVMQTHTVQFQKYKYSGNNAAFIQYQSGVPESRNGIVMSHSNISTMLDVNSKYFTDYVYKRMFFDNKEGKYEPCDEHAILSMPFNHIFGFAHLNRILLEGSTGIIATKSNTVQLLEMLQKYRPKVVHMLPETATAFVEDPIVDNYDIKSLEVVLIGGAPFSSSLMDTFLRKFNHVRFMIPFYGWPECGVGFVSPMRVRHGTATILPTFHQKVIDPINGVALPASTEAAPGISLLLSIATAGSILATLG
;
A
#
# COMPACT_ATOMS: atom_id res chain seq x y z
N MET A 1 21.21 -7.26 -31.50
CA MET A 1 22.50 -6.59 -31.21
C MET A 1 22.49 -5.20 -31.83
N LYS A 2 22.28 -4.16 -31.01
CA LYS A 2 22.71 -2.75 -31.22
C LYS A 2 22.19 -1.95 -30.02
N SER A 3 22.69 -2.33 -28.86
CA SER A 3 22.79 -1.51 -27.66
C SER A 3 24.17 -0.83 -27.70
N THR A 4 24.33 0.24 -26.92
CA THR A 4 25.62 0.86 -26.55
C THR A 4 26.11 2.04 -27.40
N GLN A 5 25.29 3.09 -27.59
CA GLN A 5 25.80 4.45 -27.83
C GLN A 5 24.70 5.49 -27.58
N ILE A 6 24.56 5.94 -26.33
CA ILE A 6 24.17 7.30 -25.87
C ILE A 6 24.38 7.25 -24.35
N LEU A 7 25.62 7.51 -23.92
CA LEU A 7 25.97 7.70 -22.52
C LEU A 7 27.24 8.56 -22.46
N SER A 8 27.11 9.80 -22.91
CA SER A 8 28.08 10.84 -22.59
C SER A 8 27.50 12.22 -22.92
N ARG A 9 27.05 12.96 -21.91
CA ARG A 9 27.34 14.40 -21.76
C ARG A 9 26.84 14.93 -20.41
N VAL A 10 27.84 15.39 -19.63
CA VAL A 10 27.80 16.28 -18.45
C VAL A 10 27.10 15.74 -17.20
N ILE A 11 27.87 15.02 -16.39
CA ILE A 11 27.48 14.47 -15.09
C ILE A 11 28.40 15.05 -13.99
N ASN A 12 27.79 15.57 -12.93
CA ASN A 12 28.47 15.88 -11.68
C ASN A 12 28.90 14.56 -11.00
N ARG A 13 30.18 14.19 -11.16
CA ARG A 13 30.69 12.82 -10.94
C ARG A 13 30.65 12.31 -9.49
N ARG A 14 30.56 13.16 -8.47
CA ARG A 14 30.66 12.72 -7.06
C ARG A 14 29.34 12.18 -6.49
N GLY A 15 28.20 12.79 -6.83
CA GLY A 15 26.89 12.35 -6.34
C GLY A 15 26.46 11.00 -6.93
N LEU A 16 26.64 10.82 -8.24
CA LEU A 16 26.29 9.59 -8.95
C LEU A 16 27.16 8.39 -8.57
N THR A 17 28.45 8.58 -8.24
CA THR A 17 29.27 7.45 -7.74
C THR A 17 28.80 6.94 -6.38
N ASN A 18 28.28 7.79 -5.50
CA ASN A 18 27.76 7.35 -4.20
C ASN A 18 26.38 6.67 -4.36
N LEU A 19 25.50 7.23 -5.19
CA LEU A 19 24.22 6.59 -5.54
C LEU A 19 24.40 5.26 -6.26
N ALA A 20 25.33 5.16 -7.22
CA ALA A 20 25.64 3.92 -7.93
C ALA A 20 26.30 2.86 -7.04
N LYS A 21 27.17 3.27 -6.09
CA LYS A 21 27.73 2.36 -5.07
C LYS A 21 26.64 1.82 -4.14
N ASN A 22 25.69 2.66 -3.72
CA ASN A 22 24.56 2.24 -2.89
C ASN A 22 23.60 1.32 -3.67
N ALA A 23 23.36 1.59 -4.96
CA ALA A 23 22.59 0.71 -5.85
C ALA A 23 23.26 -0.67 -6.05
N CYS A 24 24.60 -0.70 -6.25
CA CYS A 24 25.36 -1.96 -6.29
C CYS A 24 25.29 -2.71 -4.95
N ALA A 25 25.33 -1.99 -3.82
CA ALA A 25 25.24 -2.60 -2.49
C ALA A 25 23.85 -3.19 -2.16
N LEU A 26 22.80 -2.79 -2.89
CA LEU A 26 21.45 -3.34 -2.79
C LEU A 26 21.26 -4.64 -3.59
N THR A 27 22.09 -4.86 -4.62
CA THR A 27 21.95 -5.97 -5.59
C THR A 27 22.91 -7.14 -5.33
N SER A 28 24.04 -6.93 -4.65
CA SER A 28 25.01 -7.99 -4.35
C SER A 28 24.61 -8.85 -3.14
N GLY A 29 24.04 -10.02 -3.37
CA GLY A 29 23.78 -11.06 -2.37
C GLY A 29 24.31 -12.42 -2.82
N GLU A 30 25.63 -12.57 -2.92
CA GLU A 30 26.24 -13.88 -3.21
C GLU A 30 26.57 -14.64 -1.92
N SER A 31 26.16 -15.92 -1.93
CA SER A 31 26.27 -16.85 -0.81
C SER A 31 27.69 -17.41 -0.68
N THR A 32 28.40 -17.08 0.38
CA THR A 32 29.54 -17.89 0.84
C THR A 32 29.06 -18.90 1.89
N ARG A 33 29.12 -20.19 1.54
CA ARG A 33 28.91 -21.31 2.46
C ARG A 33 30.10 -21.43 3.40
N SER A 34 29.85 -21.49 4.70
CA SER A 34 30.75 -22.15 5.66
C SER A 34 29.94 -22.95 6.67
N ALA A 35 30.29 -24.22 6.80
CA ALA A 35 29.71 -25.15 7.75
C ALA A 35 30.35 -25.00 9.14
N SER A 36 29.56 -25.10 10.20
CA SER A 36 30.02 -25.63 11.50
C SER A 36 28.83 -26.03 12.39
N SER A 37 29.01 -27.17 13.03
CA SER A 37 28.12 -27.94 13.88
C SER A 37 28.10 -27.52 15.36
N SER A 38 27.13 -28.12 16.08
CA SER A 38 27.07 -28.49 17.52
C SER A 38 26.39 -27.57 18.56
N SER A 39 25.18 -28.03 18.94
CA SER A 39 24.52 -28.14 20.27
C SER A 39 25.01 -27.38 21.52
N SER A 40 24.08 -26.78 22.29
CA SER A 40 23.48 -27.43 23.48
C SER A 40 22.52 -26.52 24.31
N HIS A 41 21.46 -27.17 24.82
CA HIS A 41 20.63 -26.92 26.02
C HIS A 41 19.96 -25.56 26.31
N GLN A 42 18.61 -25.55 26.23
CA GLN A 42 17.75 -24.86 27.21
C GLN A 42 16.51 -25.71 27.56
N THR A 43 16.19 -25.71 28.86
CA THR A 43 15.13 -26.43 29.59
C THR A 43 13.74 -25.79 29.39
N PRO A 44 12.62 -26.55 29.43
CA PRO A 44 11.28 -25.98 29.33
C PRO A 44 10.68 -25.66 30.71
N LEU A 45 10.23 -24.42 30.89
CA LEU A 45 9.46 -23.96 32.05
C LEU A 45 7.97 -24.33 31.91
N GLN A 46 7.44 -24.98 32.95
CA GLN A 46 6.05 -25.42 33.08
C GLN A 46 5.08 -24.25 33.26
N LEU A 47 3.98 -24.26 32.48
CA LEU A 47 2.82 -23.38 32.67
C LEU A 47 1.88 -23.97 33.73
N ARG A 48 1.64 -23.19 34.80
CA ARG A 48 0.64 -23.48 35.85
C ARG A 48 -0.77 -23.17 35.35
N ASN A 49 -1.68 -24.13 35.56
CA ASN A 49 -3.11 -24.00 35.35
C ASN A 49 -3.74 -22.97 36.32
N LEU A 50 -4.58 -22.07 35.79
CA LEU A 50 -5.52 -21.25 36.57
C LEU A 50 -6.96 -21.66 36.24
N GLY A 51 -7.77 -21.76 37.30
CA GLY A 51 -8.99 -22.56 37.39
C GLY A 51 -10.19 -22.15 36.55
N THR A 52 -10.99 -23.16 36.22
CA THR A 52 -12.30 -23.08 35.56
C THR A 52 -13.41 -22.77 36.58
N ALA A 53 -14.12 -21.66 36.39
CA ALA A 53 -15.39 -21.39 37.08
C ALA A 53 -16.51 -22.28 36.52
N LYS A 54 -17.30 -22.91 37.40
CA LYS A 54 -18.44 -23.78 37.05
C LYS A 54 -19.64 -22.93 36.57
N LEU A 55 -20.13 -23.21 35.37
CA LEU A 55 -21.41 -22.70 34.85
C LEU A 55 -22.50 -23.78 34.93
N ASN A 56 -23.71 -23.31 35.24
CA ASN A 56 -24.90 -24.05 35.66
C ASN A 56 -25.62 -24.74 34.46
N PRO A 57 -25.95 -26.05 34.47
CA PRO A 57 -26.42 -26.76 33.28
C PRO A 57 -27.95 -26.95 33.29
N LYS A 58 -28.73 -25.94 32.90
CA LYS A 58 -30.13 -26.13 32.44
C LYS A 58 -30.56 -25.05 31.45
N ARG A 59 -30.27 -25.27 30.17
CA ARG A 59 -31.06 -24.71 29.06
C ARG A 59 -31.05 -25.74 27.92
N ALA A 60 -32.22 -26.01 27.38
CA ALA A 60 -32.51 -27.12 26.48
C ALA A 60 -31.55 -27.19 25.28
N THR A 61 -31.03 -28.39 25.04
CA THR A 61 -30.24 -28.81 23.89
C THR A 61 -31.12 -28.79 22.64
N ALA A 62 -30.87 -27.85 21.73
CA ALA A 62 -31.03 -28.11 20.31
C ALA A 62 -29.64 -28.50 19.80
N GLU A 63 -29.48 -29.74 19.34
CA GLU A 63 -28.26 -30.18 18.68
C GLU A 63 -27.99 -29.28 17.47
N PRO A 64 -26.77 -28.75 17.27
CA PRO A 64 -26.40 -28.21 15.99
C PRO A 64 -26.40 -29.37 15.01
N SER A 65 -27.29 -29.34 14.01
CA SER A 65 -27.22 -30.25 12.87
C SER A 65 -25.78 -30.28 12.37
N ALA A 66 -25.17 -31.48 12.32
CA ALA A 66 -23.80 -31.65 11.88
C ALA A 66 -23.59 -30.95 10.53
N SER A 67 -22.90 -29.81 10.53
CA SER A 67 -22.48 -29.14 9.31
C SER A 67 -21.51 -30.09 8.60
N ARG A 68 -21.97 -30.74 7.54
CA ARG A 68 -21.13 -31.62 6.72
C ARG A 68 -19.97 -30.78 6.19
N GLN A 69 -18.76 -31.04 6.68
CA GLN A 69 -17.54 -30.43 6.14
C GLN A 69 -17.34 -30.92 4.70
N ALA A 70 -17.25 -29.97 3.77
CA ALA A 70 -17.02 -30.26 2.36
C ALA A 70 -15.69 -31.00 2.15
N THR A 71 -15.67 -31.96 1.23
CA THR A 71 -14.44 -32.66 0.86
C THR A 71 -13.47 -31.71 0.11
N GLU A 72 -12.17 -31.97 0.14
CA GLU A 72 -11.16 -31.17 -0.56
C GLU A 72 -11.48 -31.01 -2.07
N LYS A 73 -12.00 -32.07 -2.68
CA LYS A 73 -12.46 -32.08 -4.08
C LYS A 73 -13.73 -31.25 -4.33
N GLU A 74 -14.58 -31.05 -3.31
CA GLU A 74 -15.73 -30.15 -3.36
C GLU A 74 -15.31 -28.69 -3.10
N LEU A 75 -14.25 -28.48 -2.32
CA LEU A 75 -13.65 -27.16 -2.07
C LEU A 75 -12.90 -26.60 -3.29
N GLU A 76 -12.38 -27.46 -4.17
CA GLU A 76 -11.66 -27.07 -5.40
C GLU A 76 -12.57 -26.89 -6.63
N ARG A 77 -13.84 -27.31 -6.57
CA ARG A 77 -14.79 -27.08 -7.66
C ARG A 77 -15.13 -25.59 -7.79
N ASN A 78 -15.53 -25.17 -9.00
CA ASN A 78 -16.01 -23.81 -9.29
C ASN A 78 -15.03 -22.67 -8.94
N VAL A 79 -13.72 -22.94 -8.92
CA VAL A 79 -12.69 -21.92 -8.80
C VAL A 79 -12.51 -21.22 -10.14
N LEU A 80 -12.68 -19.91 -10.15
CA LEU A 80 -12.42 -19.03 -11.29
C LEU A 80 -10.95 -18.59 -11.27
N ALA A 81 -10.28 -18.83 -12.38
CA ALA A 81 -8.90 -18.38 -12.60
C ALA A 81 -8.84 -17.11 -13.43
N SER A 82 -7.72 -16.38 -13.31
CA SER A 82 -7.45 -15.21 -14.15
C SER A 82 -7.42 -15.59 -15.63
N LYS A 83 -7.92 -14.67 -16.46
CA LYS A 83 -7.79 -14.74 -17.92
C LYS A 83 -6.52 -14.02 -18.42
N PHE A 84 -5.79 -13.36 -17.54
CA PHE A 84 -4.55 -12.68 -17.85
C PHE A 84 -3.36 -13.64 -17.71
N GLU A 85 -2.27 -13.31 -18.39
CA GLU A 85 -1.00 -14.03 -18.26
C GLU A 85 -0.54 -14.05 -16.80
N GLU A 86 -0.11 -15.22 -16.30
CA GLU A 86 0.38 -15.38 -14.94
C GLU A 86 1.62 -14.52 -14.67
N ILE A 87 1.69 -14.00 -13.45
CA ILE A 87 2.83 -13.22 -12.99
C ILE A 87 3.50 -13.99 -11.85
N PRO A 88 4.80 -14.31 -11.98
CA PRO A 88 5.50 -15.06 -10.96
C PRO A 88 5.57 -14.26 -9.66
N LEU A 89 5.57 -14.98 -8.55
CA LEU A 89 5.69 -14.38 -7.22
C LEU A 89 7.03 -13.66 -7.07
N CYS A 90 6.97 -12.47 -6.50
CA CYS A 90 8.13 -11.61 -6.33
C CYS A 90 8.72 -11.78 -4.93
N ASN A 91 9.87 -12.43 -4.85
CA ASN A 91 10.60 -12.63 -3.57
C ASN A 91 11.57 -11.48 -3.24
N VAL A 92 11.66 -10.46 -4.08
CA VAL A 92 12.48 -9.27 -3.79
C VAL A 92 11.81 -8.50 -2.65
N PRO A 93 12.55 -8.12 -1.58
CA PRO A 93 11.98 -7.32 -0.51
C PRO A 93 11.43 -5.99 -1.04
N PHE A 94 10.17 -5.70 -0.71
CA PHE A 94 9.43 -4.54 -1.23
C PHE A 94 10.21 -3.22 -1.13
N HIS A 95 10.81 -2.91 0.03
CA HIS A 95 11.59 -1.68 0.21
C HIS A 95 12.77 -1.58 -0.77
N ARG A 96 13.45 -2.70 -1.08
CA ARG A 96 14.57 -2.72 -2.05
C ARG A 96 14.09 -2.43 -3.46
N LYS A 97 12.95 -3.01 -3.84
CA LYS A 97 12.34 -2.83 -5.16
C LYS A 97 12.03 -1.36 -5.44
N VAL A 98 11.37 -0.70 -4.49
CA VAL A 98 11.01 0.72 -4.60
C VAL A 98 12.26 1.60 -4.52
N LEU A 99 13.16 1.35 -3.57
CA LEU A 99 14.39 2.15 -3.42
C LEU A 99 15.29 2.09 -4.65
N LEU A 100 15.41 0.93 -5.30
CA LEU A 100 16.17 0.81 -6.53
C LEU A 100 15.60 1.73 -7.62
N LYS A 101 14.28 1.75 -7.79
CA LYS A 101 13.62 2.65 -8.75
C LYS A 101 13.76 4.11 -8.38
N ILE A 102 13.64 4.47 -7.10
CA ILE A 102 13.89 5.83 -6.63
C ILE A 102 15.30 6.29 -7.01
N VAL A 103 16.31 5.44 -6.84
CA VAL A 103 17.70 5.77 -7.20
C VAL A 103 17.89 5.89 -8.71
N GLU A 104 17.29 5.00 -9.51
CA GLU A 104 17.30 5.09 -10.97
C GLU A 104 16.68 6.41 -11.46
N HIS A 105 15.50 6.76 -10.94
CA HIS A 105 14.81 8.00 -11.29
C HIS A 105 15.57 9.24 -10.82
N ALA A 106 16.16 9.22 -9.62
CA ALA A 106 17.02 10.29 -9.13
C ALA A 106 18.27 10.49 -10.02
N ALA A 107 18.80 9.40 -10.60
CA ALA A 107 19.93 9.48 -11.52
C ALA A 107 19.55 10.04 -12.90
N MET A 108 18.37 9.69 -13.41
CA MET A 108 17.88 10.16 -14.72
C MET A 108 17.32 11.58 -14.68
N HIS A 109 16.60 11.93 -13.60
CA HIS A 109 15.93 13.23 -13.44
C HIS A 109 16.13 13.80 -12.04
N PRO A 110 17.35 14.30 -11.70
CA PRO A 110 17.70 14.69 -10.34
C PRO A 110 16.82 15.79 -9.72
N SER A 111 16.26 16.67 -10.56
CA SER A 111 15.42 17.80 -10.13
C SER A 111 13.92 17.52 -10.21
N ARG A 112 13.50 16.33 -10.68
CA ARG A 112 12.08 15.99 -10.79
C ARG A 112 11.52 15.72 -9.39
N ALA A 113 10.44 16.41 -9.04
CA ALA A 113 9.68 16.12 -7.84
C ALA A 113 9.08 14.71 -7.95
N ALA A 114 9.28 13.88 -6.93
CA ALA A 114 8.60 12.61 -6.80
C ALA A 114 7.19 12.82 -6.24
N LEU A 115 7.04 13.68 -5.23
CA LEU A 115 5.77 14.03 -4.62
C LEU A 115 5.70 15.53 -4.34
N MET A 116 4.50 16.11 -4.40
CA MET A 116 4.21 17.48 -3.97
C MET A 116 2.77 17.61 -3.47
N LEU A 117 2.51 18.56 -2.56
CA LEU A 117 1.14 18.85 -2.11
C LEU A 117 0.37 19.64 -3.16
N ALA A 118 -0.93 19.36 -3.29
CA ALA A 118 -1.82 20.05 -4.23
C ALA A 118 -1.94 21.55 -3.92
N ASP A 119 -2.21 21.87 -2.65
CA ASP A 119 -2.47 23.22 -2.14
C ASP A 119 -1.19 24.08 -2.08
N ASP A 120 -0.03 23.45 -1.83
CA ASP A 120 1.27 24.12 -1.78
C ASP A 120 2.34 23.29 -2.52
N PRO A 121 2.54 23.53 -3.82
CA PRO A 121 3.55 22.83 -4.61
C PRO A 121 5.00 23.09 -4.15
N SER A 122 5.25 24.11 -3.32
CA SER A 122 6.58 24.35 -2.76
C SER A 122 6.94 23.28 -1.73
N VAL A 123 5.94 22.71 -1.06
CA VAL A 123 6.07 21.50 -0.23
C VAL A 123 6.13 20.29 -1.15
N CYS A 124 7.36 19.97 -1.57
CA CYS A 124 7.65 18.87 -2.48
C CYS A 124 8.91 18.11 -2.03
N ILE A 125 9.06 16.89 -2.55
CA ILE A 125 10.24 16.06 -2.34
C ILE A 125 10.69 15.45 -3.67
N SER A 126 11.98 15.59 -3.97
CA SER A 126 12.59 14.99 -5.18
C SER A 126 12.84 13.49 -4.98
N TYR A 127 13.03 12.74 -6.07
CA TYR A 127 13.51 11.36 -5.98
C TYR A 127 14.87 11.25 -5.25
N SER A 128 15.75 12.24 -5.43
CA SER A 128 17.02 12.26 -4.71
C SER A 128 16.82 12.46 -3.21
N ASP A 129 15.88 13.29 -2.80
CA ASP A 129 15.64 13.59 -1.38
C ASP A 129 14.84 12.49 -0.70
N LEU A 130 13.92 11.80 -1.41
CA LEU A 130 13.32 10.56 -0.92
C LEU A 130 14.39 9.55 -0.50
N HIS A 131 15.39 9.33 -1.36
CA HIS A 131 16.51 8.44 -1.03
C HIS A 131 17.28 8.94 0.22
N LYS A 132 17.65 10.24 0.27
CA LYS A 132 18.40 10.79 1.42
C LYS A 132 17.62 10.67 2.72
N GLN A 133 16.37 11.12 2.75
CA GLN A 133 15.51 11.11 3.93
C GLN A 133 15.23 9.68 4.40
N THR A 134 15.04 8.73 3.47
CA THR A 134 14.91 7.31 3.83
C THR A 134 16.14 6.80 4.58
N TYR A 135 17.35 7.10 4.10
CA TYR A 135 18.58 6.69 4.76
C TYR A 135 18.83 7.42 6.08
N ALA A 136 18.43 8.69 6.20
CA ALA A 136 18.49 9.45 7.45
C ALA A 136 17.59 8.81 8.51
N LEU A 137 16.32 8.53 8.19
CA LEU A 137 15.41 7.84 9.10
C LEU A 137 15.92 6.45 9.47
N ALA A 138 16.36 5.64 8.50
CA ALA A 138 16.94 4.33 8.76
C ALA A 138 18.12 4.42 9.75
N SER A 139 19.03 5.38 9.53
CA SER A 139 20.19 5.60 10.40
C SER A 139 19.78 6.00 11.81
N PHE A 140 18.83 6.92 11.93
CA PHE A 140 18.29 7.37 13.21
C PHE A 140 17.63 6.23 14.00
N LEU A 141 16.76 5.45 13.34
CA LEU A 141 16.10 4.31 13.96
C LEU A 141 17.14 3.28 14.44
N SER A 142 18.12 2.95 13.60
CA SER A 142 19.21 2.03 13.99
C SER A 142 20.00 2.54 15.20
N ASN A 143 20.34 3.84 15.24
CA ASN A 143 21.06 4.44 16.37
C ASN A 143 20.23 4.47 17.65
N SER A 144 18.91 4.54 17.52
CA SER A 144 17.96 4.50 18.64
C SER A 144 17.72 3.08 19.18
N GLY A 145 18.44 2.07 18.66
CA GLY A 145 18.26 0.67 19.04
C GLY A 145 16.99 0.02 18.46
N PHE A 146 16.39 0.64 17.45
CA PHE A 146 15.33 0.02 16.65
C PHE A 146 15.96 -1.02 15.73
N GLY A 147 15.41 -2.23 15.69
CA GLY A 147 16.05 -3.35 15.02
C GLY A 147 15.06 -4.30 14.36
N HIS A 148 15.57 -5.47 13.98
CA HIS A 148 14.82 -6.48 13.25
C HIS A 148 13.46 -6.80 13.88
N LEU A 149 12.42 -6.85 13.04
CA LEU A 149 11.03 -7.14 13.39
C LEU A 149 10.40 -6.16 14.40
N SER A 150 11.09 -5.07 14.77
CA SER A 150 10.48 -3.99 15.53
C SER A 150 9.44 -3.29 14.67
N VAL A 151 8.31 -2.91 15.25
CA VAL A 151 7.23 -2.20 14.55
C VAL A 151 7.40 -0.71 14.72
N CYS A 152 7.40 0.04 13.61
CA CYS A 152 7.29 1.50 13.61
C CYS A 152 5.95 1.92 13.01
N CYS A 153 5.10 2.58 13.79
CA CYS A 153 3.80 3.05 13.32
C CYS A 153 3.90 4.46 12.74
N SER A 154 3.31 4.69 11.56
CA SER A 154 3.04 6.01 11.03
C SER A 154 1.57 6.35 11.27
N VAL A 155 1.32 7.33 12.14
CA VAL A 155 0.02 7.99 12.31
C VAL A 155 0.12 9.34 11.59
N LEU A 156 0.23 9.26 10.27
CA LEU A 156 0.43 10.39 9.38
C LEU A 156 -0.73 10.48 8.40
N PRO A 157 -1.16 11.71 8.04
CA PRO A 157 -1.95 11.89 6.85
C PRO A 157 -1.14 11.59 5.59
N SER A 158 -1.79 11.65 4.43
CA SER A 158 -1.06 11.57 3.15
C SER A 158 -0.14 12.79 3.01
N CYS A 159 1.17 12.55 3.08
CA CYS A 159 2.20 13.59 3.08
C CYS A 159 3.50 13.09 2.43
N ILE A 160 4.46 13.99 2.24
CA ILE A 160 5.74 13.68 1.58
C ILE A 160 6.66 12.81 2.46
N GLU A 161 6.51 12.87 3.78
CA GLU A 161 7.26 12.11 4.78
C GLU A 161 6.82 10.64 4.87
N PHE A 162 5.67 10.31 4.29
CA PHE A 162 5.12 8.95 4.35
C PHE A 162 6.06 7.93 3.68
N VAL A 163 6.65 8.26 2.53
CA VAL A 163 7.56 7.36 1.79
C VAL A 163 8.86 7.09 2.55
N PRO A 164 9.60 8.12 3.01
CA PRO A 164 10.75 7.90 3.89
C PRO A 164 10.40 7.08 5.14
N SER A 165 9.22 7.30 5.73
CA SER A 165 8.76 6.61 6.94
C SER A 165 8.71 5.09 6.79
N TYR A 166 7.99 4.57 5.80
CA TYR A 166 7.86 3.11 5.64
C TYR A 166 9.13 2.49 5.07
N LEU A 167 9.83 3.16 4.13
CA LEU A 167 11.05 2.63 3.54
C LEU A 167 12.18 2.57 4.57
N GLY A 168 12.37 3.64 5.36
CA GLY A 168 13.44 3.75 6.35
C GLY A 168 13.28 2.72 7.47
N THR A 169 12.04 2.51 7.91
CA THR A 169 11.69 1.43 8.86
C THR A 169 12.06 0.06 8.32
N MET A 170 11.64 -0.23 7.08
CA MET A 170 11.89 -1.55 6.48
C MET A 170 13.38 -1.77 6.19
N MET A 171 14.16 -0.73 5.88
CA MET A 171 15.59 -0.83 5.60
C MET A 171 16.41 -1.35 6.80
N VAL A 172 15.99 -1.06 8.03
CA VAL A 172 16.65 -1.54 9.26
C VAL A 172 16.05 -2.84 9.80
N GLY A 173 15.32 -3.58 8.96
CA GLY A 173 14.75 -4.88 9.33
C GLY A 173 13.43 -4.79 10.07
N GLY A 174 12.88 -3.59 10.26
CA GLY A 174 11.61 -3.38 10.95
C GLY A 174 10.39 -3.64 10.07
N VAL A 175 9.24 -3.67 10.72
CA VAL A 175 7.92 -3.74 10.08
C VAL A 175 7.31 -2.34 10.14
N SER A 176 6.92 -1.80 8.98
CA SER A 176 6.19 -0.54 8.95
C SER A 176 4.72 -0.80 9.25
N MET A 177 4.15 -0.05 10.18
CA MET A 177 2.71 -0.03 10.42
C MET A 177 2.18 1.35 10.03
N CYS A 178 0.96 1.42 9.52
CA CYS A 178 0.23 2.67 9.40
C CYS A 178 -1.11 2.55 10.14
N ALA A 179 -1.50 3.63 10.82
CA ALA A 179 -2.83 3.76 11.39
C ALA A 179 -3.54 4.93 10.75
N ASP A 180 -4.85 4.79 10.56
CA ASP A 180 -5.72 5.87 10.12
C ASP A 180 -5.58 7.09 11.05
N GLU A 181 -5.48 8.29 10.48
CA GLU A 181 -5.46 9.55 11.22
C GLU A 181 -6.74 9.76 12.04
N ASN A 182 -7.85 9.14 11.62
CA ASN A 182 -9.14 9.16 12.30
C ASN A 182 -9.22 8.18 13.47
N CYS A 183 -8.24 7.26 13.64
CA CYS A 183 -8.25 6.35 14.77
C CYS A 183 -8.38 7.12 16.09
N ILE A 184 -9.34 6.71 16.93
CA ILE A 184 -9.48 7.28 18.27
C ILE A 184 -8.34 6.80 19.17
N LYS A 185 -8.16 7.45 20.32
CA LYS A 185 -7.09 7.12 21.28
C LYS A 185 -7.03 5.61 21.58
N ASP A 186 -8.18 5.00 21.88
CA ASP A 186 -8.22 3.60 22.32
C ASP A 186 -7.94 2.63 21.16
N GLU A 187 -8.29 3.00 19.93
CA GLU A 187 -7.88 2.25 18.72
C GLU A 187 -6.37 2.28 18.54
N LEU A 188 -5.74 3.45 18.69
CA LEU A 188 -4.29 3.59 18.61
C LEU A 188 -3.57 2.83 19.75
N GLU A 189 -4.12 2.89 20.96
CA GLU A 189 -3.60 2.16 22.12
C GLU A 189 -3.59 0.65 21.88
N ARG A 190 -4.69 0.10 21.35
CA ARG A 190 -4.77 -1.30 20.92
C ARG A 190 -3.78 -1.60 19.81
N ALA A 191 -3.70 -0.76 18.78
CA ALA A 191 -2.77 -0.93 17.66
C ALA A 191 -1.31 -0.98 18.15
N PHE A 192 -0.90 -0.05 19.02
CA PHE A 192 0.44 -0.01 19.57
C PHE A 192 0.75 -1.21 20.47
N THR A 193 -0.20 -1.61 21.32
CA THR A 193 0.00 -2.69 22.28
C THR A 193 0.06 -4.05 21.59
N THR A 194 -0.89 -4.35 20.69
CA THR A 194 -0.97 -5.63 19.99
C THR A 194 0.19 -5.84 19.02
N SER A 195 0.70 -4.77 18.41
CA SER A 195 1.88 -4.82 17.54
C SER A 195 3.22 -4.70 18.28
N GLN A 196 3.21 -4.47 19.60
CA GLN A 196 4.40 -4.13 20.39
C GLN A 196 5.23 -3.01 19.73
N CYS A 197 4.53 -1.97 19.27
CA CYS A 197 5.10 -0.82 18.57
C CYS A 197 6.25 -0.20 19.36
N ARG A 198 7.41 0.00 18.72
CA ARG A 198 8.62 0.54 19.36
C ARG A 198 8.90 2.00 19.02
N ALA A 199 8.46 2.44 17.86
CA ALA A 199 8.59 3.83 17.42
C ALA A 199 7.30 4.26 16.75
N THR A 200 6.94 5.53 16.89
CA THR A 200 5.80 6.11 16.16
C THR A 200 6.19 7.42 15.51
N ILE A 201 5.67 7.66 14.32
CA ILE A 201 5.85 8.89 13.53
C ILE A 201 4.46 9.51 13.39
N THR A 202 4.31 10.77 13.77
CA THR A 202 3.02 11.48 13.76
C THR A 202 3.18 12.90 13.25
N SER A 203 2.10 13.52 12.80
CA SER A 203 2.07 14.97 12.57
C SER A 203 1.85 15.71 13.89
N PHE A 204 2.24 16.99 13.93
CA PHE A 204 1.99 17.86 15.07
C PHE A 204 0.51 17.92 15.46
N ALA A 205 -0.40 17.94 14.47
CA ALA A 205 -1.85 17.97 14.69
C ALA A 205 -2.37 16.72 15.43
N LEU A 206 -1.72 15.57 15.26
CA LEU A 206 -2.12 14.29 15.86
C LEU A 206 -1.31 13.93 17.12
N LEU A 207 -0.28 14.73 17.43
CA LEU A 207 0.71 14.43 18.48
C LEU A 207 0.08 14.19 19.85
N SER A 208 -0.86 15.04 20.28
CA SER A 208 -1.49 14.92 21.60
C SER A 208 -2.22 13.59 21.78
N LYS A 209 -2.98 13.17 20.75
CA LYS A 209 -3.70 11.89 20.70
C LYS A 209 -2.74 10.71 20.69
N VAL A 210 -1.67 10.78 19.88
CA VAL A 210 -0.65 9.72 19.78
C VAL A 210 0.11 9.57 21.08
N MET A 211 0.51 10.66 21.73
CA MET A 211 1.16 10.62 23.05
C MET A 211 0.24 10.03 24.12
N ALA A 212 -1.05 10.37 24.10
CA ALA A 212 -2.02 9.81 25.04
C ALA A 212 -2.16 8.28 24.88
N ALA A 213 -2.19 7.78 23.64
CA ALA A 213 -2.21 6.35 23.35
C ALA A 213 -0.88 5.65 23.69
N ALA A 214 0.25 6.33 23.44
CA ALA A 214 1.59 5.79 23.70
C ALA A 214 1.88 5.59 25.19
N LYS A 215 1.28 6.38 26.09
CA LYS A 215 1.44 6.23 27.56
C LYS A 215 1.07 4.84 28.07
N SER A 216 0.09 4.19 27.44
CA SER A 216 -0.34 2.84 27.80
C SER A 216 0.51 1.73 27.16
N CYS A 217 1.41 2.07 26.23
CA CYS A 217 2.23 1.10 25.50
C CYS A 217 3.70 1.15 25.99
N PRO A 218 4.14 0.22 26.84
CA PRO A 218 5.50 0.24 27.40
C PRO A 218 6.60 -0.04 26.36
N PHE A 219 6.23 -0.45 25.15
CA PHE A 219 7.18 -0.79 24.09
C PHE A 219 7.64 0.43 23.29
N ILE A 220 6.86 1.51 23.26
CA ILE A 220 7.21 2.74 22.53
C ILE A 220 8.37 3.42 23.25
N LYS A 221 9.50 3.55 22.53
CA LYS A 221 10.72 4.21 23.00
C LYS A 221 10.96 5.54 22.30
N THR A 222 10.34 5.76 21.15
CA THR A 222 10.60 6.91 20.30
C THR A 222 9.31 7.44 19.68
N ILE A 223 9.06 8.73 19.84
CA ILE A 223 7.98 9.45 19.16
C ILE A 223 8.63 10.51 18.28
N ILE A 224 8.44 10.40 16.97
CA ILE A 224 8.94 11.36 15.97
C ILE A 224 7.75 12.20 15.50
N CYS A 225 7.91 13.52 15.50
CA CYS A 225 6.86 14.46 15.12
C CYS A 225 7.26 15.25 13.86
N VAL A 226 6.42 15.20 12.84
CA VAL A 226 6.49 16.07 11.66
C VAL A 226 5.83 17.40 11.99
N THR A 227 6.62 18.47 11.95
CA THR A 227 6.17 19.85 12.19
C THR A 227 5.95 20.57 10.86
N SER A 228 5.00 21.51 10.83
CA SER A 228 4.69 22.33 9.66
C SER A 228 5.28 23.75 9.75
N SER A 229 5.84 24.12 10.90
CA SER A 229 6.52 25.40 11.13
C SER A 229 7.58 25.24 12.21
N ALA A 230 8.66 26.03 12.13
CA ALA A 230 9.69 26.11 13.14
C ALA A 230 9.17 26.60 14.51
N ASP A 231 8.03 27.29 14.55
CA ASP A 231 7.43 27.79 15.78
C ASP A 231 6.67 26.71 16.57
N GLN A 232 6.48 25.53 16.00
CA GLN A 232 5.81 24.42 16.68
C GLN A 232 6.73 23.76 17.70
N LEU A 233 6.57 24.15 18.97
CA LEU A 233 7.33 23.60 20.09
C LEU A 233 6.86 22.18 20.44
N LEU A 234 7.82 21.25 20.49
CA LEU A 234 7.56 19.86 20.82
C LEU A 234 7.72 19.61 22.34
N PRO A 235 6.89 18.75 22.95
CA PRO A 235 7.08 18.30 24.33
C PRO A 235 8.40 17.55 24.52
N GLU A 236 8.89 17.52 25.76
CA GLU A 236 10.07 16.74 26.14
C GLU A 236 9.90 15.25 25.76
N GLY A 237 10.96 14.66 25.21
CA GLY A 237 10.98 13.26 24.76
C GLY A 237 10.38 13.01 23.38
N VAL A 238 9.83 14.02 22.72
CA VAL A 238 9.39 13.96 21.31
C VAL A 238 10.51 14.48 20.41
N VAL A 239 10.85 13.72 19.38
CA VAL A 239 11.92 14.05 18.42
C VAL A 239 11.34 14.78 17.22
N ASN A 240 11.95 15.88 16.80
CA ASN A 240 11.52 16.57 15.58
C ASN A 240 11.97 15.79 14.34
N TRP A 241 11.09 15.64 13.36
CA TRP A 241 11.40 15.03 12.06
C TRP A 241 12.63 15.69 11.40
N GLU A 242 12.75 17.01 11.47
CA GLU A 242 13.89 17.73 10.89
C GLU A 242 15.23 17.33 11.53
N ASP A 243 15.26 17.08 12.84
CA ASP A 243 16.46 16.59 13.53
C ASP A 243 16.82 15.16 13.06
N VAL A 244 15.81 14.32 12.82
CA VAL A 244 15.99 12.99 12.23
C VAL A 244 16.64 13.11 10.85
N MET A 245 16.22 14.08 10.03
CA MET A 245 16.77 14.30 8.68
C MET A 245 18.24 14.76 8.68
N GLN A 246 18.73 15.33 9.78
CA GLN A 246 20.14 15.67 9.96
C GLN A 246 21.02 14.47 10.34
N THR A 247 20.43 13.30 10.59
CA THR A 247 21.19 12.11 10.99
C THR A 247 22.10 11.64 9.86
N HIS A 248 23.41 11.62 10.12
CA HIS A 248 24.38 11.09 9.17
C HIS A 248 24.12 9.62 8.85
N THR A 249 24.28 9.27 7.58
CA THR A 249 24.11 7.90 7.12
C THR A 249 25.12 6.97 7.78
N VAL A 250 24.63 5.98 8.52
CA VAL A 250 25.45 4.93 9.13
C VAL A 250 25.30 3.62 8.37
N GLN A 251 26.27 2.73 8.50
CA GLN A 251 26.07 1.34 8.11
C GLN A 251 25.30 0.62 9.21
N PHE A 252 24.08 0.22 8.91
CA PHE A 252 23.28 -0.67 9.75
C PHE A 252 23.35 -2.10 9.23
N GLN A 253 23.05 -3.06 10.11
CA GLN A 253 23.08 -4.48 9.78
C GLN A 253 22.15 -4.75 8.60
N LYS A 254 22.71 -5.34 7.53
CA LYS A 254 21.90 -5.81 6.40
C LYS A 254 21.21 -7.10 6.82
N TYR A 255 19.90 -7.01 7.04
CA TYR A 255 19.11 -8.20 7.32
C TYR A 255 18.87 -9.01 6.05
N LYS A 256 18.90 -10.33 6.20
CA LYS A 256 18.49 -11.27 5.15
C LYS A 256 16.99 -11.45 5.26
N TYR A 257 16.24 -10.75 4.41
CA TYR A 257 14.80 -10.89 4.32
C TYR A 257 14.43 -12.15 3.54
N SER A 258 13.49 -12.91 4.08
CA SER A 258 12.62 -13.76 3.29
C SER A 258 11.48 -12.91 2.73
N GLY A 259 11.01 -13.22 1.52
CA GLY A 259 9.79 -12.61 0.97
C GLY A 259 8.58 -12.75 1.89
N ASN A 260 8.57 -13.78 2.75
CA ASN A 260 7.48 -14.06 3.69
C ASN A 260 7.57 -13.26 5.00
N ASN A 261 8.64 -12.49 5.23
CA ASN A 261 8.69 -11.63 6.42
C ASN A 261 7.63 -10.51 6.31
N ALA A 262 7.01 -10.19 7.44
CA ALA A 262 6.10 -9.06 7.55
C ALA A 262 6.80 -7.77 7.13
N ALA A 263 6.16 -7.00 6.26
CA ALA A 263 6.67 -5.74 5.76
C ALA A 263 5.80 -4.59 6.24
N PHE A 264 4.48 -4.75 6.10
CA PHE A 264 3.51 -3.69 6.30
C PHE A 264 2.33 -4.16 7.14
N ILE A 265 1.84 -3.31 8.05
CA ILE A 265 0.64 -3.55 8.84
C ILE A 265 -0.30 -2.36 8.65
N GLN A 266 -1.56 -2.63 8.31
CA GLN A 266 -2.60 -1.61 8.19
C GLN A 266 -3.56 -1.68 9.35
N TYR A 267 -3.78 -0.55 10.01
CA TYR A 267 -4.78 -0.37 11.05
C TYR A 267 -5.81 0.67 10.60
N GLN A 268 -7.09 0.30 10.63
CA GLN A 268 -8.20 1.12 10.17
C GLN A 268 -9.10 1.50 11.34
N SER A 269 -9.66 2.71 11.31
CA SER A 269 -10.63 3.16 12.32
C SER A 269 -12.00 2.52 12.09
N GLY A 270 -12.78 2.33 13.16
CA GLY A 270 -14.15 1.83 13.08
C GLY A 270 -14.28 0.34 12.79
N VAL A 271 -13.18 -0.41 12.78
CA VAL A 271 -13.19 -1.87 12.60
C VAL A 271 -13.38 -2.55 13.98
N PRO A 272 -14.18 -3.63 14.07
CA PRO A 272 -14.36 -4.38 15.32
C PRO A 272 -13.03 -4.81 15.94
N GLU A 273 -12.93 -4.80 17.28
CA GLU A 273 -11.71 -5.18 18.02
C GLU A 273 -11.21 -6.60 17.71
N SER A 274 -12.09 -7.49 17.23
CA SER A 274 -11.73 -8.84 16.81
C SER A 274 -10.85 -8.88 15.54
N ARG A 275 -10.83 -7.80 14.75
CA ARG A 275 -10.00 -7.69 13.54
C ARG A 275 -8.79 -6.80 13.85
N ASN A 276 -7.73 -7.45 14.34
CA ASN A 276 -6.43 -6.81 14.53
C ASN A 276 -5.74 -6.60 13.17
N GLY A 277 -4.88 -5.58 13.09
CA GLY A 277 -4.32 -5.05 11.84
C GLY A 277 -3.91 -6.06 10.76
N ILE A 278 -4.08 -5.66 9.50
CA ILE A 278 -3.82 -6.50 8.33
C ILE A 278 -2.32 -6.55 8.05
N VAL A 279 -1.72 -7.73 8.20
CA VAL A 279 -0.28 -7.96 7.98
C VAL A 279 -0.04 -8.39 6.54
N MET A 280 0.85 -7.67 5.85
CA MET A 280 1.32 -8.01 4.51
C MET A 280 2.82 -8.29 4.53
N SER A 281 3.22 -9.40 3.89
CA SER A 281 4.62 -9.72 3.70
C SER A 281 5.26 -8.91 2.58
N HIS A 282 6.59 -8.89 2.51
CA HIS A 282 7.31 -8.29 1.39
C HIS A 282 6.90 -8.87 0.03
N SER A 283 6.64 -10.18 -0.04
CA SER A 283 6.23 -10.87 -1.26
C SER A 283 4.80 -10.53 -1.65
N ASN A 284 3.88 -10.37 -0.69
CA ASN A 284 2.52 -9.93 -0.98
C ASN A 284 2.52 -8.57 -1.69
N ILE A 285 3.24 -7.59 -1.12
CA ILE A 285 3.28 -6.23 -1.67
C ILE A 285 4.04 -6.19 -2.99
N SER A 286 5.20 -6.85 -3.07
CA SER A 286 6.02 -6.82 -4.29
C SER A 286 5.33 -7.50 -5.47
N THR A 287 4.67 -8.63 -5.22
CA THR A 287 3.87 -9.34 -6.24
C THR A 287 2.66 -8.51 -6.64
N MET A 288 1.94 -7.92 -5.68
CA MET A 288 0.82 -7.00 -5.98
C MET A 288 1.27 -5.86 -6.90
N LEU A 289 2.44 -5.27 -6.66
CA LEU A 289 2.97 -4.21 -7.51
C LEU A 289 3.41 -4.70 -8.90
N ASP A 290 3.94 -5.91 -9.04
CA ASP A 290 4.21 -6.50 -10.36
C ASP A 290 2.92 -6.73 -11.15
N VAL A 291 1.91 -7.28 -10.47
CA VAL A 291 0.58 -7.48 -11.05
C VAL A 291 -0.04 -6.17 -11.51
N ASN A 292 -0.02 -5.15 -10.65
CA ASN A 292 -0.57 -3.84 -10.97
C ASN A 292 0.22 -3.16 -12.11
N SER A 293 1.55 -3.16 -12.03
CA SER A 293 2.40 -2.51 -13.05
C SER A 293 2.26 -3.16 -14.43
N LYS A 294 2.23 -4.50 -14.49
CA LYS A 294 2.00 -5.22 -15.75
C LYS A 294 0.60 -4.98 -16.29
N TYR A 295 -0.42 -4.95 -15.43
CA TYR A 295 -1.78 -4.62 -15.85
C TYR A 295 -1.84 -3.22 -16.49
N PHE A 296 -1.30 -2.20 -15.83
CA PHE A 296 -1.29 -0.84 -16.36
C PHE A 296 -0.49 -0.76 -17.66
N THR A 297 0.69 -1.37 -17.72
CA THR A 297 1.53 -1.38 -18.92
C THR A 297 0.81 -2.02 -20.11
N ASP A 298 0.28 -3.23 -19.95
CA ASP A 298 -0.24 -4.04 -21.06
C ASP A 298 -1.65 -3.62 -21.49
N TYR A 299 -2.49 -3.15 -20.56
CA TYR A 299 -3.90 -2.90 -20.82
C TYR A 299 -4.26 -1.42 -20.85
N VAL A 300 -3.66 -0.60 -19.97
CA VAL A 300 -3.96 0.85 -19.87
C VAL A 300 -3.06 1.65 -20.80
N TYR A 301 -1.77 1.69 -20.49
CA TYR A 301 -0.82 2.55 -21.18
C TYR A 301 -0.65 2.13 -22.63
N LYS A 302 -0.52 0.83 -22.93
CA LYS A 302 -0.44 0.33 -24.31
C LYS A 302 -1.57 0.89 -25.20
N ARG A 303 -2.79 0.96 -24.69
CA ARG A 303 -3.92 1.51 -25.44
C ARG A 303 -3.87 3.03 -25.54
N MET A 304 -3.44 3.70 -24.48
CA MET A 304 -3.17 5.12 -24.54
C MET A 304 -2.09 5.44 -25.59
N PHE A 305 -1.02 4.63 -25.71
CA PHE A 305 0.01 4.78 -26.73
C PHE A 305 -0.52 4.61 -28.17
N PHE A 306 -1.32 3.59 -28.45
CA PHE A 306 -1.78 3.32 -29.82
C PHE A 306 -2.83 4.31 -30.32
N ASP A 307 -3.64 4.85 -29.40
CA ASP A 307 -4.76 5.71 -29.78
C ASP A 307 -4.44 7.21 -29.70
N ASN A 308 -3.31 7.59 -29.09
CA ASN A 308 -2.93 9.00 -28.95
C ASN A 308 -2.33 9.51 -30.26
N LYS A 309 -3.18 10.15 -31.08
CA LYS A 309 -2.81 10.76 -32.38
C LYS A 309 -1.77 11.89 -32.25
N GLU A 310 -1.55 12.42 -31.04
CA GLU A 310 -0.74 13.61 -30.78
C GLU A 310 0.55 13.37 -29.97
N GLY A 311 0.87 12.13 -29.58
CA GLY A 311 2.16 11.85 -28.92
C GLY A 311 2.27 10.52 -28.18
N LYS A 312 3.51 10.15 -27.83
CA LYS A 312 3.84 8.98 -27.02
C LYS A 312 3.44 9.23 -25.55
N TYR A 313 2.59 8.40 -24.95
CA TYR A 313 2.17 8.52 -23.54
C TYR A 313 3.21 7.86 -22.62
N GLU A 314 4.11 8.60 -21.99
CA GLU A 314 5.03 8.00 -21.02
C GLU A 314 4.47 8.14 -19.59
N PRO A 315 4.29 7.05 -18.83
CA PRO A 315 3.78 7.12 -17.45
C PRO A 315 4.62 8.03 -16.56
N CYS A 316 5.94 8.10 -16.78
CA CYS A 316 6.84 8.94 -16.00
C CYS A 316 6.64 10.45 -16.22
N ASP A 317 5.95 10.85 -17.30
CA ASP A 317 5.64 12.25 -17.59
C ASP A 317 4.23 12.66 -17.08
N GLU A 318 3.48 11.72 -16.49
CA GLU A 318 2.19 11.98 -15.87
C GLU A 318 2.34 12.72 -14.53
N HIS A 319 1.45 13.68 -14.28
CA HIS A 319 1.20 14.19 -12.93
C HIS A 319 0.13 13.32 -12.27
N ALA A 320 0.56 12.26 -11.59
CA ALA A 320 -0.35 11.29 -11.01
C ALA A 320 -1.10 11.88 -9.80
N ILE A 321 -2.43 11.94 -9.88
CA ILE A 321 -3.26 12.47 -8.80
C ILE A 321 -3.42 11.43 -7.69
N LEU A 322 -2.89 11.75 -6.51
CA LEU A 322 -2.91 10.91 -5.31
C LEU A 322 -4.00 11.42 -4.36
N SER A 323 -5.26 11.05 -4.64
CA SER A 323 -6.45 11.44 -3.86
C SER A 323 -6.91 10.39 -2.83
N MET A 324 -6.26 9.23 -2.79
CA MET A 324 -6.60 8.13 -1.88
C MET A 324 -5.62 8.10 -0.70
N PRO A 325 -6.08 7.82 0.54
CA PRO A 325 -5.22 7.78 1.71
C PRO A 325 -4.07 6.77 1.60
N PHE A 326 -2.83 7.19 1.93
CA PHE A 326 -1.65 6.31 1.88
C PHE A 326 -1.63 5.22 2.96
N ASN A 327 -2.39 5.41 4.04
CA ASN A 327 -2.57 4.43 5.11
C ASN A 327 -3.55 3.28 4.73
N HIS A 328 -4.20 3.39 3.58
CA HIS A 328 -5.07 2.36 3.02
C HIS A 328 -4.41 1.71 1.80
N ILE A 329 -4.60 0.39 1.62
CA ILE A 329 -3.91 -0.38 0.57
C ILE A 329 -4.09 0.19 -0.83
N PHE A 330 -5.23 0.84 -1.06
CA PHE A 330 -5.54 1.46 -2.35
C PHE A 330 -4.61 2.65 -2.65
N GLY A 331 -4.54 3.64 -1.75
CA GLY A 331 -3.63 4.77 -1.91
C GLY A 331 -2.16 4.32 -1.83
N PHE A 332 -1.86 3.35 -0.96
CA PHE A 332 -0.52 2.77 -0.85
C PHE A 332 -0.05 2.10 -2.15
N ALA A 333 -0.90 1.29 -2.80
CA ALA A 333 -0.58 0.65 -4.07
C ALA A 333 -0.40 1.68 -5.19
N HIS A 334 -1.27 2.70 -5.24
CA HIS A 334 -1.16 3.77 -6.22
C HIS A 334 0.14 4.56 -6.05
N LEU A 335 0.44 5.01 -4.81
CA LEU A 335 1.68 5.69 -4.46
C LEU A 335 2.91 4.86 -4.86
N ASN A 336 2.92 3.56 -4.59
CA ASN A 336 4.08 2.76 -4.92
C ASN A 336 4.21 2.49 -6.42
N ARG A 337 3.10 2.36 -7.17
CA ARG A 337 3.16 2.25 -8.64
C ARG A 337 3.80 3.49 -9.27
N ILE A 338 3.40 4.70 -8.88
CA ILE A 338 3.94 5.92 -9.50
C ILE A 338 5.44 6.11 -9.19
N LEU A 339 5.91 5.64 -8.03
CA LEU A 339 7.34 5.61 -7.69
C LEU A 339 8.12 4.60 -8.54
N LEU A 340 7.51 3.47 -8.92
CA LEU A 340 8.12 2.52 -9.87
C LEU A 340 8.16 3.13 -11.28
N GLU A 341 7.13 3.87 -11.68
CA GLU A 341 6.99 4.51 -12.99
C GLU A 341 7.88 5.76 -13.16
N GLY A 342 8.20 6.47 -12.09
CA GLY A 342 9.04 7.68 -12.14
C GLY A 342 8.24 8.97 -12.37
N SER A 343 6.92 8.91 -12.17
CA SER A 343 5.98 10.02 -12.30
C SER A 343 6.11 11.01 -11.15
N THR A 344 5.49 12.18 -11.29
CA THR A 344 5.32 13.14 -10.18
C THR A 344 3.94 12.96 -9.56
N GLY A 345 3.88 12.57 -8.28
CA GLY A 345 2.64 12.42 -7.55
C GLY A 345 2.16 13.74 -6.94
N ILE A 346 0.90 14.10 -7.20
CA ILE A 346 0.25 15.28 -6.60
C ILE A 346 -0.66 14.81 -5.47
N ILE A 347 -0.29 15.11 -4.23
CA ILE A 347 -0.99 14.67 -3.03
C ILE A 347 -2.17 15.59 -2.75
N ALA A 348 -3.38 15.03 -2.73
CA ALA A 348 -4.55 15.74 -2.25
C ALA A 348 -4.45 15.91 -0.72
N THR A 349 -4.68 17.13 -0.23
CA THR A 349 -4.69 17.45 1.20
C THR A 349 -6.10 17.40 1.79
N LYS A 350 -7.13 17.30 0.94
CA LYS A 350 -8.55 17.28 1.28
C LYS A 350 -9.26 16.21 0.47
N SER A 351 -10.08 15.40 1.13
CA SER A 351 -10.94 14.43 0.46
C SER A 351 -12.24 15.08 0.00
N ASN A 352 -12.18 15.99 -1.00
CA ASN A 352 -13.37 16.59 -1.57
C ASN A 352 -13.29 16.77 -3.10
N THR A 353 -14.47 16.87 -3.72
CA THR A 353 -14.64 16.98 -5.18
C THR A 353 -13.97 18.23 -5.75
N VAL A 354 -14.03 19.36 -5.05
CA VAL A 354 -13.51 20.65 -5.54
C VAL A 354 -12.00 20.60 -5.70
N GLN A 355 -11.26 20.11 -4.70
CA GLN A 355 -9.81 19.98 -4.81
C GLN A 355 -9.42 19.03 -5.94
N LEU A 356 -10.16 17.93 -6.13
CA LEU A 356 -9.91 17.05 -7.27
C LEU A 356 -10.10 17.79 -8.61
N LEU A 357 -11.16 18.57 -8.77
CA LEU A 357 -11.40 19.37 -9.98
C LEU A 357 -10.29 20.41 -10.22
N GLU A 358 -9.83 21.10 -9.17
CA GLU A 358 -8.70 22.04 -9.23
C GLU A 358 -7.42 21.33 -9.70
N MET A 359 -7.14 20.14 -9.16
CA MET A 359 -5.99 19.32 -9.55
C MET A 359 -6.10 18.84 -11.01
N LEU A 360 -7.29 18.39 -11.44
CA LEU A 360 -7.52 17.97 -12.82
C LEU A 360 -7.25 19.11 -13.81
N GLN A 361 -7.75 20.32 -13.51
CA GLN A 361 -7.56 21.49 -14.36
C GLN A 361 -6.10 21.93 -14.41
N LYS A 362 -5.43 21.96 -13.25
CA LYS A 362 -4.05 22.47 -13.11
C LYS A 362 -3.01 21.51 -13.69
N TYR A 363 -3.08 20.24 -13.30
CA TYR A 363 -2.05 19.25 -13.62
C TYR A 363 -2.37 18.42 -14.86
N ARG A 364 -3.60 18.52 -15.36
CA ARG A 364 -4.08 17.91 -16.61
C ARG A 364 -3.76 16.41 -16.72
N PRO A 365 -4.04 15.59 -15.69
CA PRO A 365 -3.74 14.17 -15.74
C PRO A 365 -4.61 13.46 -16.79
N LYS A 366 -4.10 12.39 -17.36
CA LYS A 366 -4.88 11.51 -18.26
C LYS A 366 -5.56 10.36 -17.54
N VAL A 367 -4.99 9.91 -16.42
CA VAL A 367 -5.49 8.77 -15.65
C VAL A 367 -5.74 9.20 -14.21
N VAL A 368 -6.95 8.96 -13.68
CA VAL A 368 -7.25 9.17 -12.25
C VAL A 368 -7.95 7.99 -11.60
N HIS A 369 -7.82 7.92 -10.28
CA HIS A 369 -8.60 7.02 -9.44
C HIS A 369 -9.73 7.82 -8.79
N MET A 370 -10.92 7.25 -8.75
CA MET A 370 -12.13 7.93 -8.30
C MET A 370 -12.97 6.98 -7.45
N LEU A 371 -13.47 7.46 -6.31
CA LEU A 371 -14.48 6.75 -5.54
C LEU A 371 -15.85 6.94 -6.21
N PRO A 372 -16.80 5.99 -6.04
CA PRO A 372 -18.16 6.14 -6.55
C PRO A 372 -18.84 7.44 -6.15
N GLU A 373 -18.67 7.87 -4.90
CA GLU A 373 -19.26 9.10 -4.38
C GLU A 373 -18.74 10.33 -5.14
N THR A 374 -17.44 10.34 -5.47
CA THR A 374 -16.84 11.40 -6.28
C THR A 374 -17.34 11.36 -7.73
N ALA A 375 -17.51 10.17 -8.31
CA ALA A 375 -18.06 10.04 -9.66
C ALA A 375 -19.52 10.52 -9.74
N THR A 376 -20.33 10.23 -8.71
CA THR A 376 -21.69 10.77 -8.56
C THR A 376 -21.67 12.29 -8.48
N ALA A 377 -20.82 12.87 -7.62
CA ALA A 377 -20.68 14.32 -7.52
C ALA A 377 -20.27 14.97 -8.86
N PHE A 378 -19.38 14.32 -9.62
CA PHE A 378 -18.99 14.79 -10.96
C PHE A 378 -20.20 14.86 -11.92
N VAL A 379 -21.10 13.87 -11.83
CA VAL A 379 -22.29 13.82 -12.67
C VAL A 379 -23.34 14.86 -12.24
N GLU A 380 -23.56 15.01 -10.93
CA GLU A 380 -24.71 15.72 -10.38
C GLU A 380 -24.44 17.19 -10.04
N ASP A 381 -23.21 17.53 -9.60
CA ASP A 381 -22.89 18.88 -9.13
C ASP A 381 -22.58 19.82 -10.31
N PRO A 382 -23.34 20.93 -10.49
CA PRO A 382 -23.06 21.92 -11.52
C PRO A 382 -21.70 22.61 -11.38
N ILE A 383 -21.07 22.57 -10.19
CA ILE A 383 -19.74 23.18 -9.99
C ILE A 383 -18.69 22.60 -10.94
N VAL A 384 -18.87 21.34 -11.37
CA VAL A 384 -17.97 20.62 -12.27
C VAL A 384 -17.85 21.31 -13.62
N ASP A 385 -18.93 21.95 -14.08
CA ASP A 385 -18.96 22.65 -15.37
C ASP A 385 -18.06 23.92 -15.38
N ASN A 386 -17.60 24.37 -14.20
CA ASN A 386 -16.66 25.48 -14.05
C ASN A 386 -15.19 25.08 -14.21
N TYR A 387 -14.89 23.79 -14.41
CA TYR A 387 -13.50 23.28 -14.48
C TYR A 387 -13.20 22.63 -15.83
N ASP A 388 -12.02 22.91 -16.38
CA ASP A 388 -11.52 22.19 -17.56
C ASP A 388 -10.88 20.85 -17.17
N ILE A 389 -11.64 19.77 -17.35
CA ILE A 389 -11.19 18.39 -17.11
C ILE A 389 -10.94 17.60 -18.40
N LYS A 390 -10.76 18.28 -19.55
CA LYS A 390 -10.65 17.63 -20.87
C LYS A 390 -9.41 16.75 -21.07
N SER A 391 -8.40 16.88 -20.19
CA SER A 391 -7.23 16.01 -20.23
C SER A 391 -7.53 14.57 -19.82
N LEU A 392 -8.61 14.36 -19.05
CA LEU A 392 -8.95 13.08 -18.46
C LEU A 392 -9.40 12.08 -19.54
N GLU A 393 -8.68 10.98 -19.69
CA GLU A 393 -9.00 9.93 -20.66
C GLU A 393 -9.45 8.62 -19.99
N VAL A 394 -8.93 8.33 -18.80
CA VAL A 394 -9.18 7.07 -18.08
C VAL A 394 -9.51 7.33 -16.62
N VAL A 395 -10.62 6.75 -16.16
CA VAL A 395 -11.04 6.77 -14.76
C VAL A 395 -11.02 5.35 -14.22
N LEU A 396 -10.23 5.07 -13.18
CA LEU A 396 -10.36 3.85 -12.40
C LEU A 396 -11.36 4.09 -11.26
N ILE A 397 -12.45 3.33 -11.21
CA ILE A 397 -13.51 3.46 -10.22
C ILE A 397 -13.60 2.22 -9.33
N GLY A 398 -13.70 2.42 -8.02
CA GLY A 398 -13.79 1.33 -7.05
C GLY A 398 -13.63 1.82 -5.61
N GLY A 399 -13.57 0.88 -4.67
CA GLY A 399 -13.52 1.15 -3.22
C GLY A 399 -14.87 1.09 -2.52
N ALA A 400 -15.98 1.25 -3.26
CA ALA A 400 -17.34 1.05 -2.77
C ALA A 400 -18.24 0.48 -3.87
N PRO A 401 -19.43 -0.08 -3.54
CA PRO A 401 -20.41 -0.52 -4.55
C PRO A 401 -20.93 0.64 -5.41
N PHE A 402 -21.20 0.38 -6.69
CA PHE A 402 -21.79 1.36 -7.61
C PHE A 402 -22.61 0.68 -8.71
N SER A 403 -23.51 1.42 -9.34
CA SER A 403 -24.35 0.93 -10.44
C SER A 403 -23.64 1.08 -11.79
N SER A 404 -23.98 0.20 -12.75
CA SER A 404 -23.59 0.40 -14.15
C SER A 404 -24.13 1.71 -14.72
N SER A 405 -25.32 2.14 -14.29
CA SER A 405 -25.94 3.40 -14.72
C SER A 405 -25.11 4.63 -14.34
N LEU A 406 -24.35 4.60 -13.23
CA LEU A 406 -23.43 5.67 -12.87
C LEU A 406 -22.32 5.80 -13.92
N MET A 407 -21.70 4.69 -14.31
CA MET A 407 -20.66 4.68 -15.34
C MET A 407 -21.20 5.20 -16.69
N ASP A 408 -22.37 4.69 -17.10
CA ASP A 408 -23.01 5.09 -18.36
C ASP A 408 -23.34 6.59 -18.36
N THR A 409 -23.75 7.14 -17.23
CA THR A 409 -24.07 8.57 -17.10
C THR A 409 -22.80 9.41 -17.10
N PHE A 410 -21.76 8.98 -16.39
CA PHE A 410 -20.45 9.64 -16.36
C PHE A 410 -19.85 9.73 -17.77
N LEU A 411 -19.77 8.61 -18.50
CA LEU A 411 -19.20 8.58 -19.85
C LEU A 411 -20.05 9.32 -20.89
N ARG A 412 -21.37 9.44 -20.68
CA ARG A 412 -22.23 10.30 -21.51
C ARG A 412 -21.98 11.79 -21.25
N LYS A 413 -21.84 12.20 -19.99
CA LYS A 413 -21.56 13.60 -19.62
C LYS A 413 -20.15 14.01 -20.06
N PHE A 414 -19.15 13.15 -19.84
CA PHE A 414 -17.75 13.40 -20.14
C PHE A 414 -17.27 12.54 -21.32
N ASN A 415 -17.74 12.88 -22.52
CA ASN A 415 -17.50 12.09 -23.73
C ASN A 415 -16.01 12.01 -24.17
N HIS A 416 -15.15 12.86 -23.61
CA HIS A 416 -13.71 12.81 -23.79
C HIS A 416 -13.04 11.73 -22.92
N VAL A 417 -13.71 11.29 -21.84
CA VAL A 417 -13.27 10.14 -21.05
C VAL A 417 -13.57 8.88 -21.83
N ARG A 418 -12.51 8.16 -22.17
CA ARG A 418 -12.55 7.04 -23.11
C ARG A 418 -12.89 5.73 -22.41
N PHE A 419 -12.45 5.60 -21.16
CA PHE A 419 -12.62 4.39 -20.37
C PHE A 419 -12.91 4.72 -18.91
N MET A 420 -13.88 4.00 -18.35
CA MET A 420 -14.10 3.92 -16.92
C MET A 420 -13.89 2.46 -16.52
N ILE A 421 -12.90 2.20 -15.66
CA ILE A 421 -12.37 0.88 -15.35
C ILE A 421 -12.73 0.52 -13.90
N PRO A 422 -13.69 -0.39 -13.69
CA PRO A 422 -13.98 -0.96 -12.40
C PRO A 422 -12.79 -1.73 -11.84
N PHE A 423 -12.47 -1.49 -10.58
CA PHE A 423 -11.57 -2.33 -9.79
C PHE A 423 -12.19 -2.63 -8.42
N TYR A 424 -11.83 -3.78 -7.86
CA TYR A 424 -12.18 -4.12 -6.47
C TYR A 424 -11.07 -4.92 -5.81
N GLY A 425 -11.06 -4.90 -4.48
CA GLY A 425 -10.08 -5.57 -3.65
C GLY A 425 -10.36 -5.32 -2.17
N TRP A 426 -9.60 -6.02 -1.33
CA TRP A 426 -9.63 -5.90 0.12
C TRP A 426 -8.23 -5.63 0.64
N PRO A 427 -8.07 -4.96 1.78
CA PRO A 427 -6.77 -4.81 2.44
C PRO A 427 -5.98 -6.11 2.55
N GLU A 428 -6.65 -7.24 2.80
CA GLU A 428 -6.08 -8.58 3.00
C GLU A 428 -5.49 -9.19 1.71
N CYS A 429 -5.99 -8.79 0.54
CA CYS A 429 -5.54 -9.33 -0.75
C CYS A 429 -4.86 -8.28 -1.66
N GLY A 430 -4.80 -7.02 -1.22
CA GLY A 430 -4.39 -5.91 -2.07
C GLY A 430 -5.38 -5.64 -3.20
N VAL A 431 -4.87 -5.30 -4.38
CA VAL A 431 -5.69 -5.10 -5.58
C VAL A 431 -5.85 -6.46 -6.29
N GLY A 432 -7.02 -7.08 -6.15
CA GLY A 432 -7.29 -8.42 -6.69
C GLY A 432 -7.98 -8.45 -8.06
N PHE A 433 -8.66 -7.35 -8.45
CA PHE A 433 -9.55 -7.38 -9.61
C PHE A 433 -9.61 -6.05 -10.32
N VAL A 434 -9.48 -6.08 -11.65
CA VAL A 434 -9.61 -4.90 -12.53
C VAL A 434 -10.24 -5.34 -13.84
N SER A 435 -11.20 -4.56 -14.36
CA SER A 435 -11.88 -4.90 -15.61
C SER A 435 -10.96 -4.70 -16.82
N PRO A 436 -10.81 -5.68 -17.73
CA PRO A 436 -10.06 -5.50 -18.95
C PRO A 436 -10.74 -4.44 -19.81
N MET A 437 -9.98 -3.46 -20.30
CA MET A 437 -10.48 -2.34 -21.10
C MET A 437 -11.20 -2.71 -22.42
N ARG A 438 -11.31 -4.00 -22.78
CA ARG A 438 -12.02 -4.43 -24.01
C ARG A 438 -13.52 -4.10 -23.97
N VAL A 439 -14.08 -3.82 -22.79
CA VAL A 439 -15.47 -3.37 -22.64
C VAL A 439 -15.45 -1.97 -22.03
N ARG A 440 -16.18 -1.02 -22.64
CA ARG A 440 -16.33 0.36 -22.09
C ARG A 440 -17.04 0.37 -20.72
N HIS A 441 -17.74 -0.71 -20.40
CA HIS A 441 -18.54 -0.93 -19.20
C HIS A 441 -18.44 -2.42 -18.80
N GLY A 442 -18.41 -2.79 -17.52
CA GLY A 442 -18.46 -4.23 -17.16
C GLY A 442 -18.05 -4.55 -15.74
N THR A 443 -18.17 -5.82 -15.36
CA THR A 443 -17.66 -6.33 -14.08
C THR A 443 -16.14 -6.44 -14.09
N ALA A 444 -15.48 -6.25 -12.94
CA ALA A 444 -14.04 -6.39 -12.87
C ALA A 444 -13.63 -7.87 -13.07
N THR A 445 -12.47 -8.11 -13.67
CA THR A 445 -11.94 -9.46 -13.90
C THR A 445 -10.81 -9.75 -12.92
N ILE A 446 -10.64 -11.02 -12.60
CA ILE A 446 -9.58 -11.54 -11.75
C ILE A 446 -8.22 -11.17 -12.35
N LEU A 447 -7.41 -10.42 -11.60
CA LEU A 447 -6.05 -10.06 -12.01
C LEU A 447 -5.13 -11.30 -12.10
N PRO A 448 -3.99 -11.22 -12.80
CA PRO A 448 -2.99 -12.29 -12.81
C PRO A 448 -2.72 -12.87 -11.42
N THR A 449 -2.45 -14.17 -11.36
CA THR A 449 -2.02 -14.88 -10.12
C THR A 449 -3.13 -15.08 -9.07
N PHE A 450 -4.28 -14.41 -9.20
CA PHE A 450 -5.43 -14.61 -8.32
C PHE A 450 -6.35 -15.73 -8.79
N HIS A 451 -6.91 -16.44 -7.81
CA HIS A 451 -8.06 -17.33 -7.98
C HIS A 451 -9.21 -16.86 -7.07
N GLN A 452 -10.44 -17.05 -7.54
CA GLN A 452 -11.65 -16.65 -6.82
C GLN A 452 -12.66 -17.78 -6.80
N LYS A 453 -13.36 -17.94 -5.68
CA LYS A 453 -14.61 -18.72 -5.64
C LYS A 453 -15.62 -18.03 -4.73
N VAL A 454 -16.89 -18.32 -4.98
CA VAL A 454 -18.00 -17.98 -4.09
C VAL A 454 -18.36 -19.25 -3.33
N ILE A 455 -18.57 -19.17 -2.02
CA ILE A 455 -18.95 -20.33 -1.21
C ILE A 455 -20.30 -20.11 -0.51
N ASP A 456 -21.02 -21.19 -0.28
CA ASP A 456 -22.14 -21.19 0.64
C ASP A 456 -21.61 -21.00 2.08
N PRO A 457 -22.09 -20.00 2.83
CA PRO A 457 -21.58 -19.66 4.15
C PRO A 457 -21.86 -20.75 5.21
N ILE A 458 -22.86 -21.61 4.99
CA ILE A 458 -23.29 -22.65 5.94
C ILE A 458 -22.44 -23.91 5.79
N ASN A 459 -22.21 -24.35 4.56
CA ASN A 459 -21.54 -25.63 4.29
C ASN A 459 -20.14 -25.49 3.65
N GLY A 460 -19.72 -24.28 3.27
CA GLY A 460 -18.41 -24.00 2.69
C GLY A 460 -18.20 -24.50 1.26
N VAL A 461 -19.24 -25.04 0.62
CA VAL A 461 -19.16 -25.59 -0.74
C VAL A 461 -19.09 -24.46 -1.77
N ALA A 462 -18.22 -24.61 -2.76
CA ALA A 462 -18.06 -23.66 -3.85
C ALA A 462 -19.29 -23.65 -4.78
N LEU A 463 -19.91 -22.48 -4.93
CA LEU A 463 -21.09 -22.26 -5.73
C LEU A 463 -20.74 -22.08 -7.23
N PRO A 464 -21.64 -22.46 -8.15
CA PRO A 464 -21.48 -22.17 -9.58
C PRO A 464 -21.35 -20.66 -9.86
N ALA A 465 -20.64 -20.30 -10.94
CA ALA A 465 -20.36 -18.92 -11.31
C ALA A 465 -21.59 -18.05 -11.62
N SER A 466 -22.77 -18.65 -11.83
CA SER A 466 -24.02 -17.99 -12.16
C SER A 466 -24.98 -17.81 -10.96
N THR A 467 -24.56 -18.16 -9.75
CA THR A 467 -25.39 -18.01 -8.55
C THR A 467 -25.37 -16.55 -8.10
N GLU A 468 -26.51 -15.85 -8.21
CA GLU A 468 -26.68 -14.54 -7.57
C GLU A 468 -26.51 -14.70 -6.05
N ALA A 469 -25.62 -13.89 -5.48
CA ALA A 469 -25.38 -13.93 -4.05
C ALA A 469 -26.59 -13.34 -3.32
N ALA A 470 -27.41 -14.20 -2.70
CA ALA A 470 -28.34 -13.79 -1.65
C ALA A 470 -27.58 -13.11 -0.48
N PRO A 471 -28.24 -12.25 0.31
CA PRO A 471 -27.63 -11.66 1.51
C PRO A 471 -27.09 -12.76 2.43
N GLY A 472 -25.79 -12.70 2.76
CA GLY A 472 -25.12 -13.65 3.67
C GLY A 472 -24.07 -14.57 3.03
N ILE A 473 -23.84 -14.51 1.71
CA ILE A 473 -22.82 -15.32 1.03
C ILE A 473 -21.40 -14.77 1.23
N SER A 474 -20.46 -15.65 1.60
CA SER A 474 -19.05 -15.32 1.81
C SER A 474 -18.23 -15.51 0.53
N LEU A 475 -17.46 -14.49 0.15
CA LEU A 475 -16.47 -14.60 -0.93
C LEU A 475 -15.13 -15.09 -0.36
N LEU A 476 -14.55 -16.11 -0.98
CA LEU A 476 -13.21 -16.60 -0.65
C LEU A 476 -12.23 -16.25 -1.79
N LEU A 477 -11.15 -15.56 -1.42
CA LEU A 477 -10.01 -15.30 -2.29
C LEU A 477 -8.81 -16.12 -1.82
N SER A 478 -8.06 -16.68 -2.77
CA SER A 478 -6.76 -17.28 -2.51
C SER A 478 -5.76 -16.83 -3.57
N ILE A 479 -4.60 -16.34 -3.12
CA ILE A 479 -3.41 -16.20 -3.96
C ILE A 479 -2.81 -17.60 -4.11
N ALA A 480 -2.42 -18.00 -5.31
CA ALA A 480 -1.82 -19.32 -5.54
C ALA A 480 -0.43 -19.43 -4.87
N THR A 481 -0.39 -19.83 -3.59
CA THR A 481 0.78 -20.47 -2.98
C THR A 481 0.38 -21.50 -1.96
N ALA A 482 1.15 -22.59 -1.95
CA ALA A 482 1.35 -23.53 -0.85
C ALA A 482 1.00 -22.92 0.53
N GLY A 483 -0.18 -23.31 1.02
CA GLY A 483 -0.62 -23.24 2.42
C GLY A 483 -0.22 -22.00 3.22
N SER A 484 -0.90 -20.86 3.04
CA SER A 484 -1.24 -19.99 4.18
C SER A 484 -2.23 -18.87 3.84
N ILE A 485 -3.19 -18.71 4.76
CA ILE A 485 -4.22 -17.67 4.96
C ILE A 485 -5.49 -17.81 4.09
N LEU A 486 -6.39 -18.65 4.60
CA LEU A 486 -7.84 -18.61 4.33
C LEU A 486 -8.42 -17.41 5.09
N ALA A 487 -8.87 -16.38 4.36
CA ALA A 487 -9.74 -15.35 4.93
C ALA A 487 -11.20 -15.74 4.67
N THR A 488 -11.85 -16.37 5.64
CA THR A 488 -13.32 -16.46 5.69
C THR A 488 -13.86 -15.16 6.29
N LEU A 489 -14.54 -14.34 5.48
CA LEU A 489 -15.38 -13.25 5.98
C LEU A 489 -16.73 -13.84 6.40
N GLY A 490 -16.94 -13.94 7.72
CA GLY A 490 -18.24 -14.14 8.34
C GLY A 490 -18.85 -12.83 8.79
#